data_AF-A0A0F9D7W1-F1
#
_entry.id   AF-A0A0F9D7W1-F1
#
_cell.length_a   1.000
_cell.length_b   1.000
_cell.length_c   1.000
_cell.angle_alpha   90.00
_cell.angle_beta   90.00
_cell.angle_gamma   90.00
#
_symmetry.space_group_name_H-M   'P 1'
#
loop_
_entity.id
_entity.type
_entity.pdbx_description
1 polymer ?
#
loop_
_entity_poly.entity_id
_entity_poly.type
_entity_poly.pdbx_seq_one_letter_code
_entity_poly.pdbx_strand_id
1 'polypeptide(L)'
;SEMNPEDTRSMCCRLRLDTKQLKARGGGLFGSNPLTGSIGVVTINLARIGYLANNEKEFINHLSDLMDLAKESLEIKRKIIENFTEKGLYPYSKFYLRQIKQRFDLYWTNHFSTIGLIGMNEATLNLLDTPISTEEGKNFAINVLDFMREKLSLYQEETSNSYNLEATPAEGTTYRLAKIDKKRYPDIKCANEPQIKQGAKPFYTNSTHLPVNHTDDLFEAFDHQDDLQKRYTGGTVLHGFIGEKIDDPDTVKNIIRKTFEKYELPYLTITPTFSVCSDHGYLDGEHQNCPKCSKACEIYSRVVGYYRPVDQWNDGKRSEFDIRKEYKAPSDKKLKKEALC
;
A
#
# COMPACT_ATOMS: atom_id res chain seq x y z
N SER A 1 -10.24 20.43 1.37
CA SER A 1 -10.62 19.29 2.22
C SER A 1 -11.74 19.69 3.18
N GLU A 2 -12.88 19.00 3.15
CA GLU A 2 -13.99 19.15 4.12
C GLU A 2 -13.91 18.16 5.32
N MET A 3 -12.79 17.43 5.45
CA MET A 3 -12.59 16.47 6.55
C MET A 3 -11.94 17.16 7.75
N ASN A 4 -12.53 16.98 8.94
CA ASN A 4 -11.90 17.38 10.19
C ASN A 4 -10.73 16.42 10.49
N PRO A 5 -9.52 16.88 10.86
CA PRO A 5 -8.39 16.02 11.20
C PRO A 5 -8.70 14.93 12.25
N GLU A 6 -9.65 15.18 13.15
CA GLU A 6 -10.12 14.19 14.13
C GLU A 6 -10.90 13.01 13.50
N ASP A 7 -11.34 13.16 12.26
CA ASP A 7 -12.16 12.19 11.54
C ASP A 7 -11.35 11.10 10.81
N THR A 8 -10.03 11.10 10.97
CA THR A 8 -9.16 10.10 10.34
C THR A 8 -8.13 9.55 11.31
N ARG A 9 -8.01 8.22 11.36
CA ARG A 9 -6.96 7.50 12.10
C ARG A 9 -6.45 6.36 11.24
N SER A 10 -5.14 6.17 11.23
CA SER A 10 -4.50 5.01 10.60
C SER A 10 -4.41 3.87 11.60
N MET A 11 -5.04 2.73 11.30
CA MET A 11 -4.90 1.49 12.08
C MET A 11 -3.90 0.56 11.39
N CYS A 12 -3.00 -0.08 12.15
CA CYS A 12 -1.90 -0.88 11.56
C CYS A 12 -1.03 -0.04 10.58
N CYS A 13 -0.44 -0.67 9.57
CA CYS A 13 0.53 -0.02 8.69
C CYS A 13 -0.04 1.13 7.84
N ARG A 14 -1.34 1.09 7.47
CA ARG A 14 -1.90 2.03 6.46
C ARG A 14 -3.40 2.34 6.59
N LEU A 15 -4.23 1.59 7.32
CA LEU A 15 -5.70 1.63 7.23
C LEU A 15 -6.31 2.98 7.66
N ARG A 16 -6.77 3.79 6.71
CA ARG A 16 -7.57 5.01 6.92
C ARG A 16 -9.02 4.64 7.26
N LEU A 17 -9.59 5.36 8.22
CA LEU A 17 -10.98 5.23 8.65
C LEU A 17 -11.72 6.53 8.33
N ASP A 18 -12.90 6.44 7.71
CA ASP A 18 -13.88 7.55 7.70
C ASP A 18 -14.74 7.45 8.96
N THR A 19 -14.52 8.34 9.92
CA THR A 19 -15.25 8.33 11.19
C THR A 19 -16.71 8.75 11.05
N LYS A 20 -17.18 9.37 9.96
CA LYS A 20 -18.59 9.76 9.81
C LYS A 20 -19.48 8.51 9.75
N GLN A 21 -19.04 7.47 9.04
CA GLN A 21 -19.72 6.17 9.01
C GLN A 21 -19.62 5.42 10.35
N LEU A 22 -18.49 5.52 11.05
CA LEU A 22 -18.31 4.94 12.39
C LEU A 22 -19.10 5.69 13.48
N LYS A 23 -19.29 7.01 13.35
CA LYS A 23 -20.11 7.84 14.25
C LYS A 23 -21.58 7.41 14.18
N ALA A 24 -22.10 7.10 12.99
CA ALA A 24 -23.44 6.50 12.83
C ALA A 24 -23.55 5.12 13.51
N ARG A 25 -22.46 4.34 13.53
CA ARG A 25 -22.36 3.05 14.25
C ARG A 25 -21.79 3.17 15.68
N GLY A 26 -21.71 4.38 16.25
CA GLY A 26 -21.46 4.55 17.68
C GLY A 26 -20.01 4.57 18.16
N GLY A 27 -19.04 4.92 17.32
CA GLY A 27 -17.73 5.35 17.82
C GLY A 27 -17.88 6.67 18.59
N GLY A 28 -17.56 6.69 19.87
CA GLY A 28 -17.78 7.84 20.75
C GLY A 28 -17.01 9.10 20.32
N LEU A 29 -17.57 10.28 20.64
CA LEU A 29 -17.00 11.60 20.36
C LEU A 29 -15.78 11.93 21.24
N PHE A 30 -15.61 11.25 22.38
CA PHE A 30 -14.51 11.42 23.34
C PHE A 30 -14.12 10.10 24.01
N GLY A 31 -13.76 9.09 23.21
CA GLY A 31 -13.34 7.78 23.71
C GLY A 31 -12.25 7.17 22.84
N SER A 32 -11.09 6.97 23.44
CA SER A 32 -9.86 6.41 22.89
C SER A 32 -10.06 5.09 22.13
N ASN A 33 -9.43 5.02 20.95
CA ASN A 33 -9.34 3.89 20.01
C ASN A 33 -10.67 3.47 19.36
N PRO A 34 -10.84 3.61 18.03
CA PRO A 34 -12.01 3.03 17.40
C PRO A 34 -11.90 1.51 17.53
N LEU A 35 -12.89 0.87 18.16
CA LEU A 35 -13.05 -0.59 18.27
C LEU A 35 -13.34 -1.20 16.89
N THR A 36 -12.37 -1.05 15.99
CA THR A 36 -12.43 -1.34 14.57
C THR A 36 -11.06 -1.82 14.09
N GLY A 37 -11.04 -2.32 12.87
CA GLY A 37 -9.90 -2.89 12.18
C GLY A 37 -10.42 -3.55 10.90
N SER A 38 -9.70 -4.55 10.41
CA SER A 38 -10.18 -5.39 9.31
C SER A 38 -10.33 -6.83 9.80
N ILE A 39 -11.43 -7.49 9.42
CA ILE A 39 -11.63 -8.93 9.69
C ILE A 39 -10.69 -9.79 8.83
N GLY A 40 -10.20 -9.24 7.73
CA GLY A 40 -9.30 -9.90 6.81
C GLY A 40 -9.09 -9.08 5.54
N VAL A 41 -7.99 -9.39 4.86
CA VAL A 41 -7.62 -8.78 3.58
C VAL A 41 -7.59 -9.87 2.52
N VAL A 42 -8.25 -9.64 1.39
CA VAL A 42 -8.08 -10.42 0.15
C VAL A 42 -7.45 -9.52 -0.90
N THR A 43 -6.29 -9.89 -1.42
CA THR A 43 -5.56 -9.11 -2.44
C THR A 43 -5.77 -9.70 -3.82
N ILE A 44 -6.24 -8.88 -4.75
CA ILE A 44 -6.44 -9.25 -6.16
C ILE A 44 -5.16 -9.02 -6.95
N ASN A 45 -4.76 -10.04 -7.72
CA ASN A 45 -3.58 -10.00 -8.59
C ASN A 45 -3.92 -9.38 -9.95
N LEU A 46 -3.76 -8.06 -10.08
CA LEU A 46 -4.14 -7.35 -11.30
C LEU A 46 -3.23 -7.70 -12.48
N ALA A 47 -1.96 -7.96 -12.24
CA ALA A 47 -1.01 -8.35 -13.29
C ALA A 47 -1.49 -9.59 -14.05
N ARG A 48 -2.00 -10.60 -13.33
CA ARG A 48 -2.60 -11.80 -13.95
C ARG A 48 -3.85 -11.48 -14.73
N ILE A 49 -4.71 -10.59 -14.25
CA ILE A 49 -5.92 -10.19 -14.99
C ILE A 49 -5.53 -9.50 -16.29
N GLY A 50 -4.57 -8.57 -16.24
CA GLY A 50 -4.04 -7.87 -17.42
C GLY A 50 -3.46 -8.82 -18.45
N TYR A 51 -2.79 -9.89 -18.01
CA TYR A 51 -2.26 -10.92 -18.92
C TYR A 51 -3.34 -11.81 -19.55
N LEU A 52 -4.41 -12.11 -18.82
CA LEU A 52 -5.46 -13.04 -19.29
C LEU A 52 -6.56 -12.36 -20.10
N ALA A 53 -6.74 -11.05 -19.95
CA ALA A 53 -7.75 -10.29 -20.67
C ALA A 53 -7.25 -9.85 -22.05
N ASN A 54 -8.12 -9.88 -23.05
CA ASN A 54 -7.77 -9.39 -24.40
C ASN A 54 -8.09 -7.89 -24.59
N ASN A 55 -8.88 -7.32 -23.69
CA ASN A 55 -9.35 -5.93 -23.74
C ASN A 55 -9.82 -5.48 -22.35
N GLU A 56 -10.04 -4.17 -22.18
CA GLU A 56 -10.45 -3.59 -20.89
C GLU A 56 -11.79 -4.16 -20.37
N LYS A 57 -12.73 -4.49 -21.27
CA LYS A 57 -14.03 -5.04 -20.87
C LYS A 57 -13.85 -6.43 -20.22
N GLU A 58 -13.04 -7.30 -20.83
CA GLU A 58 -12.68 -8.59 -20.23
C GLU A 58 -11.92 -8.44 -18.93
N PHE A 59 -11.02 -7.45 -18.84
CA PHE A 59 -10.30 -7.14 -17.61
C PHE A 59 -11.27 -6.81 -16.46
N ILE A 60 -12.22 -5.91 -16.71
CA ILE A 60 -13.22 -5.49 -15.71
C ILE A 60 -14.14 -6.66 -15.33
N ASN A 61 -14.54 -7.51 -16.27
CA ASN A 61 -15.33 -8.71 -15.96
C ASN A 61 -14.58 -9.67 -15.04
N HIS A 62 -13.34 -10.02 -15.38
CA HIS A 62 -12.50 -10.88 -14.53
C HIS A 62 -12.24 -10.27 -13.15
N LEU A 63 -12.04 -8.96 -13.09
CA LEU A 63 -11.89 -8.23 -11.83
C LEU A 63 -13.18 -8.30 -11.00
N SER A 64 -14.34 -8.08 -11.61
CA SER A 64 -15.65 -8.21 -10.96
C SER A 64 -15.82 -9.59 -10.34
N ASP A 65 -15.59 -10.65 -11.11
CA ASP A 65 -15.75 -12.04 -10.66
C ASP A 65 -14.85 -12.34 -9.45
N LEU A 66 -13.59 -11.87 -9.49
CA LEU A 66 -12.65 -12.04 -8.39
C LEU A 66 -13.01 -11.20 -7.17
N MET A 67 -13.58 -10.01 -7.36
CA MET A 67 -14.11 -9.21 -6.25
C MET A 67 -15.33 -9.88 -5.60
N ASP A 68 -16.21 -10.51 -6.40
CA ASP A 68 -17.38 -11.23 -5.90
C ASP A 68 -16.95 -12.45 -5.05
N LEU A 69 -15.91 -13.17 -5.49
CA LEU A 69 -15.27 -14.24 -4.70
C LEU A 69 -14.58 -13.71 -3.43
N ALA A 70 -13.92 -12.55 -3.51
CA ALA A 70 -13.28 -11.92 -2.35
C ALA A 70 -14.33 -11.52 -1.30
N LYS A 71 -15.46 -10.94 -1.72
CA LYS A 71 -16.62 -10.67 -0.86
C LYS A 71 -17.08 -11.94 -0.16
N GLU A 72 -17.36 -13.00 -0.92
CA GLU A 72 -17.83 -14.27 -0.34
C GLU A 72 -16.86 -14.82 0.71
N SER A 73 -15.56 -14.83 0.40
CA SER A 73 -14.52 -15.27 1.34
C SER A 73 -14.51 -14.44 2.63
N LEU A 74 -14.66 -13.12 2.53
CA LEU A 74 -14.64 -12.21 3.68
C LEU A 74 -15.92 -12.35 4.52
N GLU A 75 -17.07 -12.55 3.90
CA GLU A 75 -18.35 -12.79 4.59
C GLU A 75 -18.38 -14.14 5.30
N ILE A 76 -17.84 -15.20 4.69
CA ILE A 76 -17.64 -16.49 5.37
C ILE A 76 -16.73 -16.31 6.59
N LYS A 77 -15.61 -15.60 6.43
CA LYS A 77 -14.68 -15.33 7.53
C LYS A 77 -15.37 -14.57 8.67
N ARG A 78 -16.17 -13.54 8.36
CA ARG A 78 -16.93 -12.76 9.34
C ARG A 78 -17.86 -13.64 10.17
N LYS A 79 -18.62 -14.53 9.52
CA LYS A 79 -19.49 -15.50 10.21
C LYS A 79 -18.70 -16.43 11.14
N ILE A 80 -17.54 -16.91 10.70
CA ILE A 80 -16.69 -17.81 11.50
C ILE A 80 -16.13 -17.10 12.73
N ILE A 81 -15.57 -15.90 12.58
CA ILE A 81 -14.99 -15.17 13.71
C ILE A 81 -16.05 -14.72 14.72
N GLU A 82 -17.27 -14.41 14.27
CA GLU A 82 -18.39 -14.10 15.16
C GLU A 82 -18.75 -15.33 16.02
N ASN A 83 -18.93 -16.49 15.39
CA ASN A 83 -19.22 -17.76 16.07
C ASN A 83 -18.10 -18.18 17.05
N PHE A 84 -16.84 -18.01 16.66
CA PHE A 84 -15.70 -18.31 17.53
C PHE A 84 -15.59 -17.34 18.71
N THR A 85 -15.87 -16.06 18.52
CA THR A 85 -15.94 -15.09 19.62
C THR A 85 -17.08 -15.45 20.57
N GLU A 86 -18.24 -15.84 20.07
CA GLU A 86 -19.37 -16.25 20.90
C GLU A 86 -19.02 -17.47 21.77
N LYS A 87 -18.38 -18.49 21.17
CA LYS A 87 -17.86 -19.68 21.87
C LYS A 87 -16.69 -19.43 22.82
N GLY A 88 -16.18 -18.20 22.91
CA GLY A 88 -15.12 -17.83 23.84
C GLY A 88 -13.69 -18.14 23.34
N LEU A 89 -13.50 -18.43 22.05
CA LEU A 89 -12.17 -18.66 21.48
C LEU A 89 -11.36 -17.38 21.29
N TYR A 90 -12.01 -16.21 21.36
CA TYR A 90 -11.38 -14.88 21.34
C TYR A 90 -11.71 -14.10 22.61
N PRO A 91 -11.25 -14.52 23.81
CA PRO A 91 -11.71 -13.96 25.08
C PRO A 91 -11.37 -12.47 25.24
N TYR A 92 -10.20 -12.03 24.79
CA TYR A 92 -9.81 -10.61 24.82
C TYR A 92 -10.69 -9.77 23.90
N SER A 93 -10.85 -10.17 22.63
CA SER A 93 -11.72 -9.46 21.68
C SER A 93 -13.16 -9.45 22.16
N LYS A 94 -13.68 -10.57 22.67
CA LYS A 94 -15.02 -10.67 23.28
C LYS A 94 -15.20 -9.63 24.38
N PHE A 95 -14.23 -9.51 25.28
CA PHE A 95 -14.28 -8.53 26.36
C PHE A 95 -14.30 -7.10 25.82
N TYR A 96 -13.35 -6.70 24.96
CA TYR A 96 -13.28 -5.31 24.48
C TYR A 96 -14.42 -4.93 23.53
N LEU A 97 -14.98 -5.89 22.77
CA LEU A 97 -16.09 -5.68 21.85
C LEU A 97 -17.47 -5.88 22.50
N ARG A 98 -17.54 -6.16 23.81
CA ARG A 98 -18.82 -6.41 24.52
C ARG A 98 -19.86 -5.30 24.37
N GLN A 99 -19.42 -4.04 24.33
CA GLN A 99 -20.31 -2.89 24.15
C GLN A 99 -20.88 -2.83 22.72
N ILE A 100 -20.09 -3.23 21.72
CA ILE A 100 -20.54 -3.33 20.33
C ILE A 100 -21.56 -4.46 20.20
N LYS A 101 -21.28 -5.62 20.80
CA LYS A 101 -22.23 -6.74 20.88
C LYS A 101 -23.53 -6.35 21.56
N GLN A 102 -23.49 -5.65 22.69
CA GLN A 102 -24.70 -5.16 23.36
C GLN A 102 -25.55 -4.23 22.50
N ARG A 103 -24.92 -3.43 21.62
CA ARG A 103 -25.62 -2.45 20.77
C ARG A 103 -26.14 -3.03 19.45
N PHE A 104 -25.39 -3.93 18.82
CA PHE A 104 -25.65 -4.40 17.46
C PHE A 104 -25.89 -5.90 17.34
N ASP A 105 -25.88 -6.61 18.47
CA ASP A 105 -25.91 -8.07 18.54
C ASP A 105 -24.78 -8.76 17.74
N LEU A 106 -23.70 -8.04 17.44
CA LEU A 106 -22.52 -8.53 16.72
C LEU A 106 -21.23 -7.94 17.31
N TYR A 107 -20.17 -8.73 17.44
CA TYR A 107 -18.86 -8.23 17.92
C TYR A 107 -18.11 -7.46 16.82
N TRP A 108 -18.13 -7.96 15.59
CA TRP A 108 -17.22 -7.50 14.53
C TRP A 108 -17.85 -6.50 13.53
N THR A 109 -19.07 -6.01 13.78
CA THR A 109 -19.81 -5.12 12.85
C THR A 109 -19.08 -3.82 12.48
N ASN A 110 -18.22 -3.33 13.39
CA ASN A 110 -17.42 -2.13 13.15
C ASN A 110 -16.14 -2.40 12.35
N HIS A 111 -15.78 -3.67 12.08
CA HIS A 111 -14.57 -4.03 11.35
C HIS A 111 -14.82 -4.16 9.86
N PHE A 112 -13.89 -3.64 9.06
CA PHE A 112 -13.94 -3.65 7.60
C PHE A 112 -13.69 -5.04 7.02
N SER A 113 -14.30 -5.31 5.87
CA SER A 113 -13.90 -6.35 4.92
C SER A 113 -12.99 -5.68 3.89
N THR A 114 -11.70 -6.04 3.88
CA THR A 114 -10.72 -5.33 3.05
C THR A 114 -10.42 -6.08 1.77
N ILE A 115 -10.63 -5.43 0.63
CA ILE A 115 -10.16 -5.90 -0.66
C ILE A 115 -9.00 -5.00 -1.07
N GLY A 116 -7.86 -5.62 -1.34
CA GLY A 116 -6.68 -4.93 -1.83
C GLY A 116 -6.28 -5.37 -3.23
N LEU A 117 -5.27 -4.72 -3.78
CA LEU A 117 -4.76 -5.00 -5.11
C LEU A 117 -3.24 -4.93 -5.16
N ILE A 118 -2.67 -5.54 -6.20
CA ILE A 118 -1.23 -5.51 -6.48
C ILE A 118 -0.97 -5.59 -7.98
N GLY A 119 0.14 -4.97 -8.42
CA GLY A 119 0.66 -5.12 -9.78
C GLY A 119 -0.13 -4.36 -10.84
N MET A 120 -0.63 -3.16 -10.54
CA MET A 120 -1.34 -2.36 -11.55
C MET A 120 -0.43 -1.99 -12.73
N ASN A 121 0.83 -1.61 -12.47
CA ASN A 121 1.78 -1.34 -13.55
C ASN A 121 1.96 -2.55 -14.48
N GLU A 122 2.05 -3.74 -13.90
CA GLU A 122 2.16 -4.95 -14.72
C GLU A 122 0.82 -5.31 -15.37
N ALA A 123 -0.32 -4.95 -14.78
CA ALA A 123 -1.63 -5.10 -15.42
C ALA A 123 -1.70 -4.27 -16.71
N THR A 124 -1.29 -3.00 -16.67
CA THR A 124 -1.29 -2.12 -17.84
C THR A 124 -0.27 -2.60 -18.88
N LEU A 125 0.93 -3.02 -18.46
CA LEU A 125 1.94 -3.56 -19.36
C LEU A 125 1.51 -4.85 -20.05
N ASN A 126 0.79 -5.73 -19.36
CA ASN A 126 0.34 -6.99 -19.94
C ASN A 126 -0.88 -6.82 -20.85
N LEU A 127 -1.79 -5.88 -20.53
CA LEU A 127 -3.02 -5.65 -21.30
C LEU A 127 -2.84 -4.67 -22.47
N LEU A 128 -2.21 -3.52 -22.20
CA LEU A 128 -2.13 -2.38 -23.11
C LEU A 128 -0.74 -2.22 -23.74
N ASP A 129 0.26 -2.98 -23.26
CA ASP A 129 1.69 -2.77 -23.57
C ASP A 129 2.23 -1.39 -23.17
N THR A 130 1.52 -0.71 -22.27
CA THR A 130 1.84 0.64 -21.81
C THR A 130 2.05 0.65 -20.29
N PRO A 131 3.13 1.27 -19.75
CA PRO A 131 3.35 1.35 -18.30
C PRO A 131 2.38 2.32 -17.63
N ILE A 132 2.17 2.17 -16.32
CA ILE A 132 1.27 3.05 -15.55
C ILE A 132 1.70 4.53 -15.58
N SER A 133 2.98 4.79 -15.84
CA SER A 133 3.55 6.15 -15.84
C SER A 133 3.11 7.03 -17.02
N THR A 134 2.48 6.46 -18.05
CA THR A 134 1.90 7.26 -19.14
C THR A 134 0.50 7.72 -18.77
N GLU A 135 -0.01 8.73 -19.48
CA GLU A 135 -1.39 9.18 -19.31
C GLU A 135 -2.41 8.05 -19.56
N GLU A 136 -2.20 7.22 -20.58
CA GLU A 136 -3.05 6.06 -20.86
C GLU A 136 -3.05 5.05 -19.69
N GLY A 137 -1.86 4.68 -19.20
CA GLY A 137 -1.72 3.75 -18.09
C GLY A 137 -2.29 4.29 -16.77
N LYS A 138 -2.07 5.58 -16.49
CA LYS A 138 -2.63 6.26 -15.30
C LYS A 138 -4.16 6.33 -15.39
N ASN A 139 -4.73 6.67 -16.55
CA ASN A 139 -6.18 6.73 -16.74
C ASN A 139 -6.83 5.35 -16.62
N PHE A 140 -6.22 4.30 -17.17
CA PHE A 140 -6.67 2.93 -16.95
C PHE A 140 -6.67 2.57 -15.46
N ALA A 141 -5.58 2.87 -14.74
CA ALA A 141 -5.49 2.59 -13.30
C ALA A 141 -6.55 3.35 -12.48
N ILE A 142 -6.83 4.60 -12.85
CA ILE A 142 -7.92 5.42 -12.27
C ILE A 142 -9.27 4.73 -12.47
N ASN A 143 -9.59 4.34 -13.71
CA ASN A 143 -10.87 3.70 -14.05
C ASN A 143 -11.04 2.38 -13.28
N VAL A 144 -9.97 1.59 -13.15
CA VAL A 144 -10.01 0.34 -12.37
C VAL A 144 -10.26 0.62 -10.88
N LEU A 145 -9.57 1.60 -10.28
CA LEU A 145 -9.78 1.98 -8.88
C LEU A 145 -11.21 2.48 -8.64
N ASP A 146 -11.75 3.30 -9.54
CA ASP A 146 -13.12 3.82 -9.41
C ASP A 146 -14.16 2.70 -9.57
N PHE A 147 -13.97 1.78 -10.53
CA PHE A 147 -14.78 0.56 -10.63
C PHE A 147 -14.76 -0.27 -9.33
N MET A 148 -13.57 -0.50 -8.76
CA MET A 148 -13.47 -1.24 -7.50
C MET A 148 -14.22 -0.53 -6.36
N ARG A 149 -14.13 0.80 -6.27
CA ARG A 149 -14.84 1.57 -5.23
C ARG A 149 -16.35 1.48 -5.38
N GLU A 150 -16.86 1.57 -6.60
CA GLU A 150 -18.29 1.39 -6.89
C GLU A 150 -18.76 -0.01 -6.47
N LYS A 151 -18.02 -1.04 -6.88
CA LYS A 151 -18.34 -2.43 -6.52
C LYS A 151 -18.30 -2.66 -5.00
N LEU A 152 -17.32 -2.10 -4.29
CA LEU A 152 -17.28 -2.15 -2.83
C LEU A 152 -18.49 -1.47 -2.20
N SER A 153 -18.96 -0.36 -2.78
CA SER A 153 -20.14 0.37 -2.28
C SER A 153 -21.40 -0.49 -2.41
N LEU A 154 -21.57 -1.19 -3.53
CA LEU A 154 -22.65 -2.17 -3.72
C LEU A 154 -22.58 -3.30 -2.69
N TYR A 155 -21.39 -3.80 -2.36
CA TYR A 155 -21.23 -4.83 -1.32
C TYR A 155 -21.64 -4.34 0.07
N GLN A 156 -21.37 -3.06 0.38
CA GLN A 156 -21.80 -2.48 1.65
C GLN A 156 -23.32 -2.39 1.75
N GLU A 157 -23.99 -2.04 0.66
CA GLU A 157 -25.46 -2.02 0.59
C GLU A 157 -26.04 -3.42 0.71
N GLU A 158 -25.51 -4.39 -0.04
CA GLU A 158 -25.97 -5.78 -0.07
C GLU A 158 -25.81 -6.49 1.28
N THR A 159 -24.65 -6.31 1.94
CA THR A 159 -24.27 -7.08 3.14
C THR A 159 -24.49 -6.32 4.44
N SER A 160 -24.70 -4.99 4.37
CA SER A 160 -24.65 -4.08 5.52
C SER A 160 -23.30 -4.06 6.28
N ASN A 161 -22.25 -4.69 5.77
CA ASN A 161 -20.90 -4.63 6.35
C ASN A 161 -20.07 -3.52 5.71
N SER A 162 -19.10 -2.98 6.44
CA SER A 162 -18.18 -1.97 5.89
C SER A 162 -17.10 -2.64 5.03
N TYR A 163 -16.82 -2.05 3.87
CA TYR A 163 -15.77 -2.49 2.95
C TYR A 163 -14.81 -1.35 2.66
N ASN A 164 -13.56 -1.70 2.36
CA ASN A 164 -12.58 -0.69 1.97
C ASN A 164 -11.55 -1.22 0.97
N LEU A 165 -10.98 -0.28 0.23
CA LEU A 165 -9.96 -0.52 -0.78
C LEU A 165 -8.58 -0.24 -0.21
N GLU A 166 -7.69 -1.23 -0.22
CA GLU A 166 -6.34 -1.10 0.32
C GLU A 166 -5.24 -1.27 -0.74
N ALA A 167 -4.28 -0.35 -0.71
CA ALA A 167 -2.99 -0.52 -1.34
C ALA A 167 -2.17 -1.51 -0.50
N THR A 168 -2.39 -2.81 -0.75
CA THR A 168 -1.80 -3.89 0.04
C THR A 168 -0.28 -3.67 0.21
N PRO A 169 0.27 -3.72 1.44
CA PRO A 169 1.73 -3.61 1.65
C PRO A 169 2.53 -4.69 0.92
N ALA A 170 1.90 -5.87 0.78
CA ALA A 170 2.32 -6.95 -0.11
C ALA A 170 3.77 -7.43 0.05
N GLU A 171 4.35 -7.36 1.26
CA GLU A 171 5.76 -7.70 1.50
C GLU A 171 6.16 -9.05 0.89
N GLY A 172 5.43 -10.12 1.21
CA GLY A 172 5.63 -11.43 0.58
C GLY A 172 4.81 -11.65 -0.69
N THR A 173 3.70 -10.91 -0.86
CA THR A 173 2.74 -11.13 -1.95
C THR A 173 3.30 -10.68 -3.31
N THR A 174 4.11 -9.60 -3.35
CA THR A 174 4.77 -9.12 -4.59
C THR A 174 5.60 -10.23 -5.24
N TYR A 175 6.44 -10.90 -4.46
CA TYR A 175 7.28 -12.01 -4.92
C TYR A 175 6.46 -13.27 -5.18
N ARG A 176 5.62 -13.67 -4.22
CA ARG A 176 4.90 -14.95 -4.28
C ARG A 176 4.01 -15.04 -5.51
N LEU A 177 3.25 -14.00 -5.81
CA LEU A 177 2.35 -14.00 -6.96
C LEU A 177 3.11 -13.98 -8.27
N ALA A 178 4.11 -13.09 -8.41
CA ALA A 178 4.95 -13.02 -9.60
C ALA A 178 5.68 -14.34 -9.87
N LYS A 179 6.17 -15.03 -8.83
CA LYS A 179 6.80 -16.36 -8.96
C LYS A 179 5.83 -17.43 -9.44
N ILE A 180 4.61 -17.48 -8.89
CA ILE A 180 3.58 -18.43 -9.33
C ILE A 180 3.18 -18.15 -10.78
N ASP A 181 3.05 -16.87 -11.13
CA ASP A 181 2.71 -16.43 -12.47
C ASP A 181 3.78 -16.75 -13.48
N LYS A 182 5.04 -16.40 -13.25
CA LYS A 182 6.16 -16.77 -14.14
C LYS A 182 6.28 -18.27 -14.36
N LYS A 183 5.92 -19.10 -13.36
CA LYS A 183 5.89 -20.56 -13.52
C LYS A 183 4.75 -21.02 -14.44
N ARG A 184 3.58 -20.37 -14.36
CA ARG A 184 2.37 -20.77 -15.11
C ARG A 184 2.30 -20.13 -16.50
N TYR A 185 2.77 -18.91 -16.62
CA TYR A 185 2.72 -18.02 -17.77
C TYR A 185 4.12 -17.41 -17.94
N PRO A 186 5.07 -18.10 -18.59
CA PRO A 186 6.46 -17.64 -18.67
C PRO A 186 6.63 -16.22 -19.24
N ASP A 187 5.73 -15.83 -20.16
CA ASP A 187 5.76 -14.56 -20.88
C ASP A 187 5.02 -13.42 -20.17
N ILE A 188 4.38 -13.66 -19.01
CA ILE A 188 3.75 -12.59 -18.24
C ILE A 188 4.80 -11.57 -17.78
N LYS A 189 4.55 -10.28 -17.98
CA LYS A 189 5.47 -9.22 -17.60
C LYS A 189 5.43 -8.98 -16.09
N CYS A 190 6.60 -8.95 -15.46
CA CYS A 190 6.86 -8.55 -14.08
C CYS A 190 7.60 -7.20 -14.05
N ALA A 191 7.76 -6.62 -12.85
CA ALA A 191 8.36 -5.29 -12.68
C ALA A 191 9.85 -5.22 -13.08
N ASN A 192 10.56 -6.35 -13.07
CA ASN A 192 12.01 -6.43 -13.26
C ASN A 192 12.43 -7.42 -14.36
N GLU A 193 11.69 -7.48 -15.48
CA GLU A 193 12.00 -8.36 -16.62
C GLU A 193 13.48 -8.38 -17.04
N PRO A 194 14.19 -7.24 -17.18
CA PRO A 194 15.60 -7.26 -17.57
C PRO A 194 16.49 -7.99 -16.55
N GLN A 195 16.21 -7.85 -15.26
CA GLN A 195 16.97 -8.47 -14.17
C GLN A 195 16.61 -9.94 -13.99
N ILE A 196 15.36 -10.34 -14.25
CA ILE A 196 14.95 -11.75 -14.23
C ILE A 196 15.80 -12.56 -15.22
N LYS A 197 16.08 -12.01 -16.42
CA LYS A 197 16.97 -12.62 -17.41
C LYS A 197 18.40 -12.81 -16.91
N GLN A 198 18.80 -12.07 -15.89
CA GLN A 198 20.11 -12.14 -15.23
C GLN A 198 20.07 -12.97 -13.93
N GLY A 199 18.95 -13.63 -13.63
CA GLY A 199 18.79 -14.50 -12.47
C GLY A 199 18.13 -13.86 -11.25
N ALA A 200 17.70 -12.59 -11.34
CA ALA A 200 16.95 -11.94 -10.26
C ALA A 200 15.57 -12.59 -10.05
N LYS A 201 15.00 -12.37 -8.87
CA LYS A 201 13.71 -12.95 -8.49
C LYS A 201 12.58 -12.03 -8.97
N PRO A 202 11.52 -12.57 -9.59
CA PRO A 202 10.45 -11.74 -10.14
C PRO A 202 9.63 -11.10 -9.02
N PHE A 203 9.18 -9.87 -9.24
CA PHE A 203 8.21 -9.23 -8.35
C PHE A 203 7.21 -8.37 -9.13
N TYR A 204 6.08 -8.07 -8.50
CA TYR A 204 5.14 -7.07 -8.98
C TYR A 204 5.30 -5.75 -8.23
N THR A 205 5.05 -4.65 -8.94
CA THR A 205 5.00 -3.31 -8.40
C THR A 205 3.88 -3.21 -7.36
N ASN A 206 4.14 -2.52 -6.25
CA ASN A 206 3.20 -2.47 -5.15
C ASN A 206 1.94 -1.67 -5.54
N SER A 207 0.77 -2.28 -5.39
CA SER A 207 -0.53 -1.62 -5.62
C SER A 207 -0.59 -0.88 -6.98
N THR A 208 -0.73 0.45 -6.95
CA THR A 208 -0.74 1.38 -8.11
C THR A 208 0.46 2.32 -8.11
N HIS A 209 1.56 1.94 -7.44
CA HIS A 209 2.77 2.76 -7.43
C HIS A 209 3.39 2.81 -8.83
N LEU A 210 4.16 3.87 -9.07
CA LEU A 210 5.13 3.88 -10.18
C LEU A 210 6.14 2.73 -9.99
N PRO A 211 6.73 2.21 -11.08
CA PRO A 211 7.90 1.35 -10.99
C PRO A 211 8.99 2.01 -10.13
N VAL A 212 9.64 1.21 -9.29
CA VAL A 212 10.60 1.72 -8.27
C VAL A 212 11.84 2.37 -8.87
N ASN A 213 12.07 2.20 -10.16
CA ASN A 213 13.18 2.73 -10.93
C ASN A 213 12.77 3.86 -11.91
N HIS A 214 11.53 4.35 -11.82
CA HIS A 214 10.95 5.27 -12.80
C HIS A 214 11.58 6.68 -12.75
N THR A 215 11.59 7.31 -11.57
CA THR A 215 12.13 8.68 -11.39
C THR A 215 12.85 8.83 -10.05
N ASP A 216 13.83 9.72 -10.00
CA ASP A 216 14.50 10.20 -8.77
C ASP A 216 13.93 11.55 -8.30
N ASP A 217 12.89 12.04 -8.97
CA ASP A 217 12.17 13.26 -8.62
C ASP A 217 10.94 12.96 -7.75
N LEU A 218 11.01 13.38 -6.49
CA LEU A 218 9.95 13.15 -5.51
C LEU A 218 8.62 13.83 -5.93
N PHE A 219 8.68 15.04 -6.48
CA PHE A 219 7.47 15.81 -6.81
C PHE A 219 6.84 15.34 -8.12
N GLU A 220 7.65 14.87 -9.08
CA GLU A 220 7.13 14.16 -10.27
C GLU A 220 6.35 12.91 -9.85
N ALA A 221 6.89 12.13 -8.90
CA ALA A 221 6.18 10.98 -8.37
C ALA A 221 4.89 11.38 -7.65
N PHE A 222 4.87 12.50 -6.92
CA PHE A 222 3.68 13.00 -6.23
C PHE A 222 2.61 13.49 -7.22
N ASP A 223 2.99 14.27 -8.23
CA ASP A 223 2.10 14.75 -9.30
C ASP A 223 1.40 13.57 -10.01
N HIS A 224 2.13 12.50 -10.28
CA HIS A 224 1.55 11.29 -10.85
C HIS A 224 0.64 10.55 -9.84
N GLN A 225 1.11 10.34 -8.61
CA GLN A 225 0.49 9.42 -7.66
C GLN A 225 -0.72 9.99 -6.94
N ASP A 226 -0.86 11.31 -6.79
CA ASP A 226 -1.91 11.93 -5.97
C ASP A 226 -3.33 11.42 -6.31
N ASP A 227 -3.68 11.42 -7.59
CA ASP A 227 -4.99 10.95 -8.05
C ASP A 227 -5.24 9.46 -7.78
N LEU A 228 -4.20 8.64 -7.84
CA LEU A 228 -4.31 7.21 -7.56
C LEU A 228 -4.42 6.96 -6.05
N GLN A 229 -3.60 7.65 -5.26
CA GLN A 229 -3.50 7.41 -3.83
C GLN A 229 -4.75 7.88 -3.07
N LYS A 230 -5.38 8.98 -3.48
CA LYS A 230 -6.59 9.50 -2.84
C LYS A 230 -7.83 8.61 -3.02
N ARG A 231 -7.80 7.67 -3.97
CA ARG A 231 -8.89 6.71 -4.23
C ARG A 231 -8.92 5.54 -3.26
N TYR A 232 -7.84 5.27 -2.53
CA TYR A 232 -7.85 4.24 -1.49
C TYR A 232 -8.61 4.73 -0.26
N THR A 233 -9.69 4.01 0.07
CA THR A 233 -10.55 4.30 1.23
C THR A 233 -10.11 3.56 2.49
N GLY A 234 -9.37 2.47 2.32
CA GLY A 234 -8.69 1.74 3.39
C GLY A 234 -7.32 2.31 3.60
N GLY A 235 -6.27 1.53 3.34
CA GLY A 235 -4.91 2.00 3.58
C GLY A 235 -4.07 2.23 2.34
N THR A 236 -3.35 3.35 2.31
CA THR A 236 -2.22 3.53 1.40
C THR A 236 -1.10 4.35 2.04
N VAL A 237 0.10 4.28 1.46
CA VAL A 237 1.25 5.09 1.82
C VAL A 237 2.11 5.29 0.58
N LEU A 238 2.50 6.53 0.33
CA LEU A 238 3.53 6.84 -0.65
C LEU A 238 4.89 6.89 0.06
N HIS A 239 5.85 6.13 -0.45
CA HIS A 239 7.19 6.08 0.14
C HIS A 239 8.12 7.02 -0.61
N GLY A 240 8.54 8.11 0.02
CA GLY A 240 9.70 8.90 -0.37
C GLY A 240 10.98 8.22 0.10
N PHE A 241 11.45 7.20 -0.61
CA PHE A 241 12.76 6.61 -0.37
C PHE A 241 13.85 7.60 -0.78
N ILE A 242 14.58 8.14 0.19
CA ILE A 242 15.71 9.05 -0.01
C ILE A 242 16.99 8.29 0.29
N GLY A 243 18.11 8.62 -0.37
CA GLY A 243 19.32 7.81 -0.22
C GLY A 243 19.96 7.88 1.14
N GLU A 244 20.30 9.09 1.58
CA GLU A 244 20.83 9.33 2.93
C GLU A 244 19.91 10.27 3.71
N LYS A 245 20.19 10.44 5.00
CA LYS A 245 19.43 11.37 5.83
C LYS A 245 19.51 12.79 5.27
N ILE A 246 18.42 13.54 5.39
CA ILE A 246 18.44 14.97 5.14
C ILE A 246 18.90 15.66 6.42
N ASP A 247 20.09 16.29 6.37
CA ASP A 247 20.68 16.95 7.54
C ASP A 247 19.92 18.21 7.97
N ASP A 248 19.40 18.97 7.01
CA ASP A 248 18.68 20.21 7.27
C ASP A 248 17.20 19.95 7.64
N PRO A 249 16.79 20.22 8.90
CA PRO A 249 15.40 20.03 9.31
C PRO A 249 14.41 20.91 8.55
N ASP A 250 14.85 22.09 8.08
CA ASP A 250 13.97 23.00 7.32
C ASP A 250 13.64 22.43 5.95
N THR A 251 14.57 21.71 5.30
CA THR A 251 14.31 20.96 4.07
C THR A 251 13.21 19.92 4.28
N VAL A 252 13.31 19.08 5.32
CA VAL A 252 12.27 18.07 5.63
C VAL A 252 10.93 18.72 5.94
N LYS A 253 10.92 19.77 6.76
CA LYS A 253 9.72 20.55 7.09
C LYS A 253 9.06 21.12 5.84
N ASN A 254 9.85 21.67 4.91
CA ASN A 254 9.34 22.24 3.67
C ASN A 254 8.78 21.19 2.72
N ILE A 255 9.41 20.01 2.63
CA ILE A 255 8.87 18.87 1.85
C ILE A 255 7.51 18.47 2.41
N ILE A 256 7.42 18.22 3.72
CA ILE A 256 6.16 17.81 4.38
C ILE A 256 5.08 18.86 4.14
N ARG A 257 5.37 20.13 4.45
CA ARG A 257 4.41 21.22 4.31
C ARG A 257 3.89 21.33 2.88
N LYS A 258 4.78 21.36 1.88
CA LYS A 258 4.37 21.45 0.47
C LYS A 258 3.59 20.25 -0.01
N THR A 259 3.97 19.07 0.47
CA THR A 259 3.26 17.86 0.07
C THR A 259 1.79 17.96 0.49
N PHE A 260 1.53 18.37 1.72
CA PHE A 260 0.15 18.45 2.24
C PHE A 260 -0.57 19.77 1.91
N GLU A 261 0.14 20.80 1.43
CA GLU A 261 -0.46 22.02 0.87
C GLU A 261 -0.91 21.83 -0.59
N LYS A 262 -0.14 21.07 -1.37
CA LYS A 262 -0.36 20.88 -2.82
C LYS A 262 -1.16 19.63 -3.17
N TYR A 263 -1.00 18.54 -2.42
CA TYR A 263 -1.55 17.23 -2.75
C TYR A 263 -2.57 16.75 -1.71
N GLU A 264 -3.47 15.87 -2.13
CA GLU A 264 -4.45 15.21 -1.28
C GLU A 264 -3.97 13.83 -0.79
N LEU A 265 -2.65 13.60 -0.85
CA LEU A 265 -2.00 12.37 -0.42
C LEU A 265 -2.38 12.02 1.03
N PRO A 266 -2.93 10.82 1.30
CA PRO A 266 -3.43 10.49 2.62
C PRO A 266 -2.31 10.16 3.61
N TYR A 267 -1.18 9.63 3.12
CA TYR A 267 -0.06 9.24 3.97
C TYR A 267 1.24 9.19 3.16
N LEU A 268 2.28 9.82 3.70
CA LEU A 268 3.64 9.87 3.16
C LEU A 268 4.64 9.39 4.21
N THR A 269 5.70 8.72 3.76
CA THR A 269 6.93 8.54 4.56
C THR A 269 8.12 9.17 3.85
N ILE A 270 9.01 9.82 4.59
CA ILE A 270 10.38 10.11 4.15
C ILE A 270 11.28 9.03 4.77
N THR A 271 11.94 8.24 3.93
CA THR A 271 12.67 7.03 4.35
C THR A 271 14.12 7.08 3.85
N PRO A 272 15.08 7.47 4.70
CA PRO A 272 16.50 7.29 4.41
C PRO A 272 16.92 5.82 4.46
N THR A 273 17.90 5.47 3.63
CA THR A 273 18.71 4.27 3.79
C THR A 273 19.88 4.60 4.74
N PHE A 274 20.17 3.69 5.67
CA PHE A 274 21.27 3.84 6.62
C PHE A 274 21.88 2.48 6.94
N SER A 275 23.08 2.47 7.50
CA SER A 275 23.79 1.25 7.84
C SER A 275 24.16 1.21 9.32
N VAL A 276 24.30 0.02 9.88
CA VAL A 276 24.68 -0.20 11.28
C VAL A 276 25.93 -1.08 11.32
N CYS A 277 27.01 -0.56 11.90
CA CYS A 277 28.22 -1.31 12.23
C CYS A 277 28.13 -1.82 13.68
N SER A 278 28.53 -3.07 13.91
CA SER A 278 28.55 -3.66 15.25
C SER A 278 29.46 -2.94 16.24
N ASP A 279 30.57 -2.33 15.76
CA ASP A 279 31.50 -1.58 16.61
C ASP A 279 31.20 -0.07 16.66
N HIS A 280 30.77 0.51 15.53
CA HIS A 280 30.70 1.96 15.35
C HIS A 280 29.26 2.52 15.32
N GLY A 281 28.25 1.65 15.40
CA GLY A 281 26.85 2.05 15.41
C GLY A 281 26.35 2.57 14.06
N TYR A 282 25.46 3.57 14.12
CA TYR A 282 24.77 4.15 12.97
C TYR A 282 25.73 4.86 11.99
N LEU A 283 25.51 4.63 10.70
CA LEU A 283 26.24 5.21 9.57
C LEU A 283 25.22 5.74 8.55
N ASP A 284 25.46 6.94 8.04
CA ASP A 284 24.62 7.58 7.03
C ASP A 284 24.75 6.89 5.67
N GLY A 285 23.64 6.50 5.06
CA GLY A 285 23.61 5.89 3.73
C GLY A 285 23.89 4.39 3.72
N GLU A 286 23.97 3.84 2.50
CA GLU A 286 24.22 2.43 2.26
C GLU A 286 25.73 2.11 2.26
N HIS A 287 26.17 1.34 3.25
CA HIS A 287 27.53 0.86 3.39
C HIS A 287 27.50 -0.65 3.60
N GLN A 288 28.02 -1.41 2.64
CA GLN A 288 28.22 -2.87 2.82
C GLN A 288 29.31 -3.15 3.86
N ASN A 289 30.34 -2.30 3.92
CA ASN A 289 31.44 -2.38 4.87
C ASN A 289 31.61 -1.05 5.57
N CYS A 290 31.83 -1.08 6.88
CA CYS A 290 32.04 0.10 7.69
C CYS A 290 33.26 0.90 7.20
N PRO A 291 33.16 2.21 6.93
CA PRO A 291 34.28 3.02 6.47
C PRO A 291 35.38 3.20 7.53
N LYS A 292 35.11 2.85 8.79
CA LYS A 292 36.05 3.02 9.92
C LYS A 292 36.83 1.73 10.27
N CYS A 293 36.20 0.55 10.21
CA CYS A 293 36.85 -0.74 10.53
C CYS A 293 36.75 -1.80 9.44
N SER A 294 36.14 -1.49 8.30
CA SER A 294 35.96 -2.40 7.15
C SER A 294 35.15 -3.69 7.42
N LYS A 295 34.61 -3.87 8.64
CA LYS A 295 33.66 -4.95 8.97
C LYS A 295 32.35 -4.79 8.19
N ALA A 296 31.67 -5.90 7.91
CA ALA A 296 30.36 -5.88 7.29
C ALA A 296 29.33 -5.09 8.13
N CYS A 297 28.43 -4.38 7.47
CA CYS A 297 27.38 -3.60 8.07
C CYS A 297 25.99 -4.18 7.77
N GLU A 298 25.04 -3.97 8.67
CA GLU A 298 23.63 -4.21 8.41
C GLU A 298 23.02 -2.99 7.75
N ILE A 299 22.48 -3.12 6.54
CA ILE A 299 21.84 -2.04 5.81
C ILE A 299 20.36 -2.05 6.14
N TYR A 300 19.85 -0.94 6.66
CA TYR A 300 18.46 -0.74 7.02
C TYR A 300 17.77 0.18 6.03
N SER A 301 16.60 -0.26 5.56
CA SER A 301 15.65 0.57 4.83
C SER A 301 14.24 0.15 5.21
N ARG A 302 13.22 0.84 4.70
CA ARG A 302 11.81 0.46 4.91
C ARG A 302 11.36 -0.51 3.83
N VAL A 303 10.90 -1.70 4.23
CA VAL A 303 10.47 -2.73 3.26
C VAL A 303 9.08 -2.44 2.68
N VAL A 304 8.09 -2.23 3.56
CA VAL A 304 6.70 -1.88 3.20
C VAL A 304 6.03 -0.93 4.18
N GLY A 305 6.58 -0.74 5.38
CA GLY A 305 5.91 -0.01 6.45
C GLY A 305 6.75 0.16 7.71
N TYR A 306 7.78 -0.65 7.89
CA TYR A 306 8.72 -0.60 9.02
C TYR A 306 10.16 -0.82 8.52
N TYR A 307 11.14 -0.40 9.33
CA TYR A 307 12.55 -0.61 9.04
C TYR A 307 12.96 -2.04 9.37
N ARG A 308 13.77 -2.63 8.49
CA ARG A 308 14.35 -3.96 8.69
C ARG A 308 15.67 -4.07 7.92
N PRO A 309 16.65 -4.85 8.40
CA PRO A 309 17.84 -5.19 7.62
C PRO A 309 17.48 -5.76 6.25
N VAL A 310 18.09 -5.24 5.17
CA VAL A 310 17.79 -5.61 3.77
C VAL A 310 18.11 -7.08 3.50
N ASP A 311 19.16 -7.62 4.11
CA ASP A 311 19.53 -9.03 4.03
C ASP A 311 18.43 -9.98 4.53
N GLN A 312 17.63 -9.54 5.50
CA GLN A 312 16.48 -10.28 6.04
C GLN A 312 15.18 -10.11 5.24
N TRP A 313 15.17 -9.29 4.18
CA TRP A 313 13.99 -9.14 3.34
C TRP A 313 13.79 -10.40 2.51
N ASN A 314 12.59 -10.63 2.00
CA ASN A 314 12.39 -11.71 1.05
C ASN A 314 13.08 -11.41 -0.29
N ASP A 315 13.38 -12.47 -1.04
CA ASP A 315 13.96 -12.46 -2.37
C ASP A 315 13.45 -11.36 -3.31
N GLY A 316 12.13 -11.23 -3.48
CA GLY A 316 11.58 -10.24 -4.42
C GLY A 316 11.69 -8.82 -3.90
N LYS A 317 11.68 -8.61 -2.58
CA LYS A 317 11.93 -7.29 -1.98
C LYS A 317 13.40 -6.87 -2.08
N ARG A 318 14.34 -7.82 -2.02
CA ARG A 318 15.75 -7.53 -2.34
C ARG A 318 15.91 -7.17 -3.82
N SER A 319 15.33 -7.94 -4.72
CA SER A 319 15.34 -7.60 -6.16
C SER A 319 14.67 -6.26 -6.50
N GLU A 320 13.68 -5.85 -5.70
CA GLU A 320 13.07 -4.53 -5.80
C GLU A 320 14.02 -3.42 -5.30
N PHE A 321 14.65 -3.63 -4.14
CA PHE A 321 15.65 -2.71 -3.59
C PHE A 321 16.83 -2.50 -4.53
N ASP A 322 17.36 -3.59 -5.13
CA ASP A 322 18.53 -3.56 -6.02
C ASP A 322 18.37 -2.67 -7.24
N ILE A 323 17.13 -2.45 -7.70
CA ILE A 323 16.84 -1.60 -8.86
C ILE A 323 16.22 -0.26 -8.48
N ARG A 324 15.91 -0.04 -7.20
CA ARG A 324 15.19 1.13 -6.74
C ARG A 324 16.02 2.38 -7.01
N LYS A 325 15.37 3.38 -7.62
CA LYS A 325 15.95 4.71 -7.76
C LYS A 325 15.50 5.54 -6.57
N GLU A 326 16.44 5.90 -5.71
CA GLU A 326 16.16 6.74 -4.55
C GLU A 326 15.91 8.19 -4.99
N TYR A 327 14.97 8.86 -4.34
CA TYR A 327 14.66 10.25 -4.59
C TYR A 327 15.79 11.15 -4.11
N LYS A 328 16.13 12.12 -4.95
CA LYS A 328 17.04 13.20 -4.54
C LYS A 328 16.30 14.17 -3.64
N ALA A 329 16.95 14.59 -2.56
CA ALA A 329 16.44 15.67 -1.73
C ALA A 329 16.20 16.91 -2.61
N PRO A 330 14.98 17.48 -2.65
CA PRO A 330 14.70 18.66 -3.44
C PRO A 330 15.58 19.83 -3.01
N SER A 331 16.25 20.47 -3.97
CA SER A 331 17.02 21.69 -3.67
C SER A 331 16.12 22.84 -3.23
N ASP A 332 16.64 23.76 -2.41
CA ASP A 332 15.93 24.98 -1.97
C ASP A 332 15.30 25.78 -3.12
N LYS A 333 15.96 25.84 -4.28
CA LYS A 333 15.44 26.53 -5.47
C LYS A 333 14.19 25.85 -6.02
N LYS A 334 14.20 24.51 -6.09
CA LYS A 334 13.05 23.74 -6.57
C LYS A 334 11.88 23.84 -5.61
N LEU A 335 12.18 23.72 -4.32
CA LEU A 335 11.23 24.00 -3.24
C LEU A 335 10.62 25.40 -3.44
N LYS A 336 11.39 26.47 -3.58
CA LYS A 336 10.83 27.83 -3.77
C LYS A 336 9.99 27.98 -5.04
N LYS A 337 10.37 27.32 -6.13
CA LYS A 337 9.61 27.35 -7.40
C LYS A 337 8.23 26.71 -7.26
N GLU A 338 8.13 25.57 -6.58
CA GLU A 338 6.86 24.90 -6.31
C GLU A 338 5.99 25.58 -5.25
N ALA A 339 6.52 26.55 -4.50
CA ALA A 339 5.74 27.34 -3.55
C ALA A 339 5.00 28.52 -4.21
N LEU A 340 5.30 28.82 -5.48
CA LEU A 340 4.79 29.97 -6.24
C LEU A 340 3.79 29.57 -7.33
N CYS A 341 3.59 28.27 -7.56
CA CYS A 341 2.57 27.69 -8.41
C CYS A 341 1.55 26.98 -7.53
#